data_AF-R6BB85-F1
#
_entry.id   AF-R6BB85-F1
#
_cell.length_a   1.000
_cell.length_b   1.000
_cell.length_c   1.000
_cell.angle_alpha   90.00
_cell.angle_beta   90.00
_cell.angle_gamma   90.00
#
_symmetry.space_group_name_H-M   'P 1'
#
loop_
_entity.id
_entity.type
_entity.pdbx_description
1 polymer ?
#
loop_
_entity_poly.entity_id
_entity_poly.type
_entity_poly.pdbx_seq_one_letter_code
_entity_poly.pdbx_strand_id
1 'polypeptide(L)'
;MGPERRVVKEWLKTVDREELDAMLQAAIFTPDEQKYIRMRLIEGMTFKEIAIDQSLTRKSVARIARRISKKMYKSGRKLGYF
;
A
#
# COMPACT_ATOMS: atom_id res chain seq x y z
N MET A 1 -9.15 0.11 13.66
CA MET A 1 -8.27 -0.26 12.52
C MET A 1 -8.89 -1.51 11.89
N GLY A 2 -9.13 -1.55 10.57
CA GLY A 2 -9.73 -2.75 9.94
C GLY A 2 -8.76 -3.93 9.92
N PRO A 3 -9.25 -5.19 10.01
CA PRO A 3 -8.40 -6.38 10.08
C PRO A 3 -7.49 -6.52 8.85
N GLU A 4 -7.95 -6.18 7.66
CA GLU A 4 -7.18 -6.31 6.41
C GLU A 4 -5.94 -5.42 6.42
N ARG A 5 -6.08 -4.19 6.95
CA ARG A 5 -4.96 -3.24 7.05
C ARG A 5 -3.90 -3.74 8.03
N ARG A 6 -4.29 -4.43 9.10
CA ARG A 6 -3.35 -4.98 10.07
C ARG A 6 -2.53 -6.11 9.42
N VAL A 7 -3.20 -7.05 8.75
CA VAL A 7 -2.54 -8.17 8.05
C VAL A 7 -1.52 -7.65 7.04
N VAL A 8 -1.94 -6.74 6.15
CA VAL A 8 -1.03 -6.16 5.14
C VAL A 8 0.13 -5.41 5.78
N LYS A 9 -0.10 -4.66 6.86
CA LYS A 9 0.99 -3.94 7.55
C LYS A 9 2.02 -4.88 8.17
N GLU A 10 1.58 -5.98 8.78
CA GLU A 10 2.50 -6.95 9.37
C GLU A 10 3.26 -7.72 8.28
N TRP A 11 2.58 -8.15 7.22
CA TRP A 11 3.22 -8.78 6.05
C TRP A 11 4.26 -7.87 5.40
N LEU A 12 3.98 -6.57 5.24
CA LEU A 12 4.94 -5.60 4.69
C LEU A 12 6.24 -5.44 5.51
N LYS A 13 6.29 -5.92 6.77
CA LYS A 13 7.52 -5.91 7.56
C LYS A 13 8.40 -7.13 7.30
N THR A 14 7.83 -8.20 6.77
CA THR A 14 8.49 -9.50 6.58
C THR A 14 8.74 -9.82 5.11
N VAL A 15 8.07 -9.11 4.21
CA VAL A 15 8.14 -9.31 2.75
C VAL A 15 9.50 -8.90 2.19
N ASP A 16 9.99 -9.69 1.23
CA ASP A 16 11.14 -9.29 0.41
C ASP A 16 10.72 -8.45 -0.81
N ARG A 17 11.71 -8.06 -1.63
CA ARG A 17 11.45 -7.21 -2.79
C ARG A 17 10.70 -7.94 -3.91
N GLU A 18 10.94 -9.24 -4.09
CA GLU A 18 10.35 -10.04 -5.16
C GLU A 18 8.88 -10.33 -4.89
N GLU A 19 8.55 -10.71 -3.66
CA GLU A 19 7.17 -10.91 -3.20
C GLU A 19 6.36 -9.61 -3.26
N LEU A 20 6.99 -8.47 -2.91
CA LEU A 20 6.38 -7.16 -3.04
C LEU A 20 6.11 -6.82 -4.51
N ASP A 21 7.05 -7.04 -5.42
CA ASP A 21 6.87 -6.78 -6.84
C ASP A 21 5.79 -7.67 -7.46
N ALA A 22 5.76 -8.96 -7.11
CA ALA A 22 4.72 -9.90 -7.53
C ALA A 22 3.32 -9.45 -7.04
N MET A 23 3.22 -8.97 -5.79
CA MET A 23 1.98 -8.37 -5.27
C MET A 23 1.56 -7.13 -6.05
N LEU A 24 2.51 -6.25 -6.35
CA LEU A 24 2.26 -5.01 -7.07
C LEU A 24 1.79 -5.27 -8.51
N GLN A 25 2.31 -6.32 -9.16
CA GLN A 25 1.86 -6.76 -10.48
C GLN A 25 0.48 -7.44 -10.45
N ALA A 26 0.19 -8.21 -9.40
CA ALA A 26 -1.08 -8.94 -9.28
C ALA A 26 -2.29 -8.04 -8.99
N ALA A 27 -2.08 -6.86 -8.41
CA ALA A 27 -3.15 -5.92 -8.06
C ALA A 27 -3.29 -4.78 -9.08
N ILE A 28 -4.52 -4.50 -9.52
CA ILE A 28 -4.80 -3.35 -10.39
C ILE A 28 -4.88 -2.08 -9.54
N PHE A 29 -3.81 -1.28 -9.55
CA PHE A 29 -3.74 0.03 -8.90
C PHE A 29 -4.01 1.17 -9.88
N THR A 30 -4.68 2.23 -9.42
CA THR A 30 -4.81 3.46 -10.21
C THR A 30 -3.49 4.25 -10.19
N PRO A 31 -3.27 5.21 -11.11
CA PRO A 31 -2.06 6.04 -11.12
C PRO A 31 -1.76 6.70 -9.76
N ASP A 32 -2.76 7.27 -9.11
CA ASP A 32 -2.62 7.88 -7.78
C ASP A 32 -2.17 6.88 -6.70
N GLU A 33 -2.66 5.64 -6.79
CA GLU A 33 -2.31 4.57 -5.86
C GLU A 33 -0.89 4.08 -6.11
N GLN A 34 -0.49 3.89 -7.36
CA GLN A 34 0.88 3.55 -7.73
C GLN A 34 1.86 4.63 -7.25
N LYS A 35 1.52 5.91 -7.45
CA LYS A 35 2.33 7.03 -6.97
C LYS A 35 2.48 6.98 -5.45
N TYR A 36 1.38 6.78 -4.72
CA TYR A 36 1.43 6.62 -3.25
C TYR A 36 2.30 5.43 -2.83
N ILE A 37 2.16 4.27 -3.47
CA ILE A 37 2.92 3.05 -3.17
C ILE A 37 4.41 3.32 -3.33
N ARG A 38 4.81 3.94 -4.45
CA ARG A 38 6.20 4.32 -4.70
C ARG A 38 6.75 5.23 -3.60
N MET A 39 6.07 6.35 -3.31
CA MET A 39 6.54 7.27 -2.27
C MET A 39 6.62 6.62 -0.89
N ARG A 40 5.65 5.76 -0.54
CA ARG A 40 5.57 5.19 0.80
C ARG A 40 6.46 3.97 1.02
N LEU A 41 6.46 3.03 0.07
CA LEU A 41 7.09 1.72 0.21
C LEU A 41 8.48 1.67 -0.42
N ILE A 42 8.73 2.46 -1.48
CA ILE A 42 10.02 2.48 -2.17
C ILE A 42 10.89 3.64 -1.64
N GLU A 43 10.33 4.85 -1.58
CA GLU A 43 11.06 6.06 -1.19
C GLU A 43 11.00 6.34 0.33
N GLY A 44 10.20 5.56 1.08
CA GLY A 44 10.16 5.61 2.54
C GLY A 44 9.43 6.82 3.16
N MET A 45 8.79 7.68 2.35
CA MET A 45 8.14 8.90 2.80
C MET A 45 7.04 8.63 3.84
N THR A 46 6.89 9.52 4.81
CA THR A 46 5.84 9.47 5.82
C THR A 46 4.49 9.94 5.25
N PHE A 47 3.40 9.65 5.97
CA PHE A 47 2.06 10.12 5.61
C PHE A 47 1.98 11.66 5.54
N LYS A 48 2.77 12.36 6.36
CA LYS A 48 2.81 13.82 6.39
C LYS A 48 3.52 14.36 5.15
N GLU A 49 4.66 13.78 4.79
CA GLU A 49 5.43 14.19 3.60
C GLU A 49 4.64 13.91 2.32
N ILE A 50 4.00 12.74 2.21
CA ILE A 50 3.13 12.42 1.07
C ILE A 50 1.94 13.38 0.95
N ALA A 51 1.35 13.79 2.08
CA ALA A 51 0.26 14.76 2.08
C ALA A 51 0.71 16.12 1.54
N ILE A 52 1.92 16.56 1.92
CA ILE A 52 2.51 17.82 1.46
C ILE A 52 2.88 17.73 -0.03
N ASP A 53 3.61 16.69 -0.42
CA ASP A 53 4.08 16.49 -1.81
C ASP A 53 2.92 16.44 -2.81
N GLN A 54 1.87 15.68 -2.48
CA GLN A 54 0.72 15.53 -3.36
C GLN A 54 -0.33 16.64 -3.19
N SER A 55 -0.08 17.65 -2.35
CA SER A 55 -1.08 18.68 -2.01
C SER A 55 -2.43 18.07 -1.56
N LEU A 56 -2.36 16.97 -0.80
CA LEU A 56 -3.52 16.22 -0.31
C LEU A 56 -3.75 16.46 1.18
N THR A 57 -5.01 16.36 1.61
CA THR A 57 -5.31 16.31 3.05
C THR A 57 -4.88 14.97 3.65
N ARG A 58 -4.54 14.95 4.94
CA ARG A 58 -4.27 13.70 5.68
C ARG A 58 -5.40 12.68 5.56
N LYS A 59 -6.65 13.15 5.46
CA LYS A 59 -7.85 12.31 5.27
C LYS A 59 -7.84 11.64 3.89
N SER A 60 -7.47 12.37 2.84
CA SER A 60 -7.32 11.81 1.49
C SER A 60 -6.22 10.76 1.43
N VAL A 61 -5.06 11.04 2.02
CA VAL A 61 -3.93 10.09 2.10
C VAL A 61 -4.33 8.82 2.85
N ALA A 62 -5.03 8.96 3.99
CA ALA A 62 -5.54 7.81 4.73
C ALA A 62 -6.56 6.97 3.94
N ARG A 63 -7.39 7.62 3.10
CA ARG A 63 -8.34 6.94 2.22
C ARG A 63 -7.61 6.15 1.12
N ILE A 64 -6.58 6.74 0.50
CA ILE A 64 -5.73 6.06 -0.49
C ILE A 64 -5.07 4.84 0.13
N ALA A 65 -4.41 5.00 1.29
CA ALA A 65 -3.76 3.91 2.02
C ALA A 65 -4.74 2.76 2.34
N ARG A 66 -5.99 3.09 2.72
CA ARG A 66 -7.03 2.08 2.99
C ARG A 66 -7.43 1.32 1.72
N ARG A 67 -7.59 1.99 0.57
CA ARG A 67 -7.90 1.34 -0.71
C ARG A 67 -6.79 0.38 -1.13
N ILE A 68 -5.55 0.83 -1.05
CA ILE A 68 -4.37 0.01 -1.35
C ILE A 68 -4.31 -1.22 -0.45
N SER A 69 -4.47 -1.05 0.86
CA SER A 69 -4.47 -2.17 1.81
C SER A 69 -5.54 -3.22 1.46
N LYS A 70 -6.74 -2.80 1.04
CA LYS A 70 -7.79 -3.75 0.61
C LYS A 70 -7.41 -4.50 -0.67
N LYS A 71 -6.80 -3.83 -1.65
CA LYS A 71 -6.35 -4.45 -2.89
C LYS A 71 -5.21 -5.44 -2.63
N MET A 72 -4.20 -5.05 -1.85
CA MET A 72 -3.10 -5.92 -1.44
C MET A 72 -3.61 -7.11 -0.64
N TYR A 73 -4.56 -6.92 0.28
CA TYR A 73 -5.16 -8.04 1.01
C TYR A 73 -5.82 -9.04 0.08
N LYS A 74 -6.61 -8.58 -0.90
CA LYS A 74 -7.27 -9.44 -1.88
C LYS A 74 -6.25 -10.21 -2.74
N SER A 75 -5.20 -9.54 -3.20
CA SER A 75 -4.16 -10.17 -4.02
C SER A 75 -3.28 -11.12 -3.21
N GLY A 76 -2.91 -10.77 -1.98
CA GLY A 76 -2.14 -11.65 -1.08
C GLY A 76 -2.86 -12.93 -0.73
N ARG A 77 -4.17 -12.86 -0.47
CA ARG A 77 -5.03 -14.05 -0.29
C ARG A 77 -5.05 -14.94 -1.54
N LYS A 78 -4.95 -14.36 -2.74
CA LYS A 78 -4.94 -15.11 -4.01
C LYS A 78 -3.57 -15.74 -4.29
N LEU A 79 -2.49 -15.07 -3.89
CA LEU A 79 -1.11 -15.53 -4.05
C LEU A 79 -0.66 -16.50 -2.96
N GLY A 80 -1.41 -16.62 -1.86
CA GLY A 80 -1.10 -17.54 -0.76
C GLY A 80 -0.11 -16.98 0.27
N TYR A 81 0.11 -15.66 0.30
CA TYR A 81 1.04 -15.02 1.24
C TYR A 81 0.48 -14.93 2.67
N PHE A 82 -0.85 -14.93 2.81
CA PHE A 82 -1.61 -14.98 4.07
C PHE A 82 -3.07 -15.36 3.78
#